data_AF-A0A8H2XDE6-F1
#
_entry.id   AF-A0A8H2XDE6-F1
#
_cell.length_a   1.000
_cell.length_b   1.000
_cell.length_c   1.000
_cell.angle_alpha   90.00
_cell.angle_beta   90.00
_cell.angle_gamma   90.00
#
_symmetry.space_group_name_H-M   'P 1'
#
loop_
_entity.id
_entity.type
_entity.pdbx_description
1 polymer ?
#
loop_
_entity_poly.entity_id
_entity_poly.type
_entity_poly.pdbx_seq_one_letter_code
_entity_poly.pdbx_strand_id
1 'polypeptide(L)'
;MSSSGTPSPDTPQDLVVRFMPPLAHERQRWILETLRLHRARSVLDVGCGEGDLLNVLCKPAATIPNDNSSEPGRDLDLTRVAALDIDPDAIQEAVQAATQDRHPHYLAPWGSGEDGWYIRWAPLDVAVWLGRLQDLNPTFYEFDAIVSTEVIEHVPEDVLPAFSDVLLGTYSPRLLLLTTPNYTFNARFHAPGVPRKGFLDPTGQTTRVFRHDDHKREWTVDEFDAWCRQAADKHGYDYTLGGVGLPTVRDPYDRDLGYASQTALFIRREADIPTLDRLSLDDAQPTHTLVAKRAFDADPRAGNPKSNREVRDALVYLMNMRGEGQLTFSELWSELAMPSGGSLGVLEKALMEAGDQLEGDTLGQWSIMPPRNPNAYTDPRWDRVVVWREFQLAQPDEDQYEEYEGEGQYEYGSGDEVEYEGDEDYRWQVNGSTHEPIVNEWSTPVTANTGWGADSDDPESRWGEATLNEAAAAAIWGPSEPDRTTSRH
;
A
#
# COMPACT_ATOMS: atom_id res chain seq x y z
N MET A 1 25.50 -32.32 36.28
CA MET A 1 24.14 -32.75 35.90
C MET A 1 23.19 -31.61 36.26
N SER A 2 23.06 -30.61 35.36
CA SER A 2 22.03 -29.60 35.49
C SER A 2 20.82 -30.11 34.74
N SER A 3 19.73 -30.37 35.45
CA SER A 3 18.48 -30.85 34.89
C SER A 3 17.92 -29.79 33.94
N SER A 4 17.84 -30.14 32.66
CA SER A 4 16.93 -29.51 31.71
C SER A 4 15.50 -29.69 32.23
N GLY A 5 14.95 -28.65 32.86
CA GLY A 5 13.56 -28.65 33.29
C GLY A 5 12.66 -28.78 32.07
N THR A 6 12.01 -29.93 31.92
CA THR A 6 10.84 -30.07 31.08
C THR A 6 9.77 -29.09 31.59
N PRO A 7 9.19 -28.22 30.74
CA PRO A 7 8.16 -27.30 31.17
C PRO A 7 6.91 -28.09 31.65
N SER A 8 6.36 -27.71 32.80
CA SER A 8 5.12 -28.27 33.35
C SER A 8 3.94 -28.03 32.40
N PRO A 9 2.96 -28.95 32.31
CA PRO A 9 1.81 -28.85 31.41
C PRO A 9 0.72 -27.84 31.84
N ASP A 10 0.89 -27.13 32.96
CA ASP A 10 -0.17 -26.31 33.58
C ASP A 10 -0.01 -24.78 33.43
N THR A 11 0.90 -24.31 32.57
CA THR A 11 0.92 -22.88 32.23
C THR A 11 0.06 -22.64 30.98
N PRO A 12 -0.98 -21.77 31.04
CA PRO A 12 -1.72 -21.36 29.85
C PRO A 12 -0.75 -20.83 28.79
N GLN A 13 -0.53 -21.59 27.72
CA GLN A 13 0.35 -21.17 26.64
C GLN A 13 -0.47 -20.30 25.69
N ASP A 14 -0.24 -19.00 25.78
CA ASP A 14 -0.66 -18.06 24.73
C ASP A 14 0.08 -18.46 23.44
N LEU A 15 -0.67 -18.62 22.35
CA LEU A 15 -0.13 -19.06 21.08
C LEU A 15 0.42 -17.86 20.33
N VAL A 16 1.65 -17.97 19.84
CA VAL A 16 2.24 -16.94 18.99
C VAL A 16 1.52 -16.94 17.64
N VAL A 17 1.06 -15.77 17.22
CA VAL A 17 0.44 -15.51 15.92
C VAL A 17 1.28 -14.46 15.23
N ARG A 18 1.69 -14.72 13.99
CA ARG A 18 2.50 -13.79 13.19
C ARG A 18 1.86 -13.60 11.83
N PHE A 19 1.84 -12.36 11.38
CA PHE A 19 1.41 -11.95 10.05
C PHE A 19 2.64 -11.44 9.29
N MET A 20 2.78 -11.81 8.02
CA MET A 20 3.84 -11.29 7.16
C MET A 20 3.23 -10.96 5.79
N PRO A 21 3.10 -9.67 5.44
CA PRO A 21 3.50 -8.48 6.22
C PRO A 21 2.65 -8.28 7.50
N PRO A 22 3.00 -7.31 8.39
CA PRO A 22 2.17 -6.94 9.53
C PRO A 22 0.70 -6.69 9.14
N LEU A 23 -0.22 -6.99 10.06
CA LEU A 23 -1.67 -6.94 9.79
C LEU A 23 -2.15 -5.55 9.32
N ALA A 24 -1.60 -4.48 9.90
CA ALA A 24 -1.91 -3.11 9.47
C ALA A 24 -1.55 -2.87 8.00
N HIS A 25 -0.40 -3.39 7.54
CA HIS A 25 0.00 -3.30 6.14
C HIS A 25 -0.89 -4.16 5.22
N GLU A 26 -1.36 -5.32 5.69
CA GLU A 26 -2.34 -6.11 4.92
C GLU A 26 -3.67 -5.35 4.75
N ARG A 27 -4.17 -4.66 5.79
CA ARG A 27 -5.36 -3.80 5.70
C ARG A 27 -5.16 -2.66 4.71
N GLN A 28 -4.06 -1.91 4.85
CA GLN A 28 -3.72 -0.82 3.92
C GLN A 28 -3.61 -1.33 2.48
N ARG A 29 -2.98 -2.49 2.26
CA ARG A 29 -2.88 -3.10 0.94
C ARG A 29 -4.25 -3.37 0.35
N TRP A 30 -5.15 -4.00 1.10
CA TRP A 30 -6.52 -4.27 0.65
C TRP A 30 -7.26 -2.98 0.26
N ILE A 31 -7.12 -1.92 1.05
CA ILE A 31 -7.70 -0.60 0.77
C ILE A 31 -7.15 -0.05 -0.55
N LEU A 32 -5.83 0.02 -0.70
CA LEU A 32 -5.19 0.61 -1.88
C LEU A 32 -5.49 -0.18 -3.15
N GLU A 33 -5.46 -1.52 -3.10
CA GLU A 33 -5.81 -2.37 -4.24
C GLU A 33 -7.28 -2.18 -4.65
N THR A 34 -8.19 -2.11 -3.67
CA THR A 34 -9.62 -1.87 -3.94
C THR A 34 -9.85 -0.49 -4.54
N LEU A 35 -9.24 0.56 -3.99
CA LEU A 35 -9.34 1.92 -4.54
C LEU A 35 -8.80 2.01 -5.98
N ARG A 36 -7.71 1.30 -6.30
CA ARG A 36 -7.13 1.24 -7.66
C ARG A 36 -8.07 0.52 -8.63
N LEU A 37 -8.55 -0.66 -8.24
CA LEU A 37 -9.46 -1.47 -9.03
C LEU A 37 -10.72 -0.68 -9.41
N HIS A 38 -11.25 0.07 -8.44
CA HIS A 38 -12.43 0.90 -8.64
C HIS A 38 -12.14 2.33 -9.10
N ARG A 39 -10.88 2.67 -9.41
CA ARG A 39 -10.44 3.98 -9.93
C ARG A 39 -10.97 5.17 -9.12
N ALA A 40 -10.88 5.09 -7.78
CA ALA A 40 -11.24 6.20 -6.91
C ALA A 40 -10.34 7.42 -7.18
N ARG A 41 -10.93 8.62 -7.24
CA ARG A 41 -10.22 9.90 -7.44
C ARG A 41 -10.23 10.75 -6.17
N SER A 42 -11.13 10.45 -5.25
CA SER A 42 -11.21 11.12 -3.96
C SER A 42 -11.49 10.16 -2.82
N VAL A 43 -10.79 10.33 -1.70
CA VAL A 43 -10.90 9.46 -0.51
C VAL A 43 -11.08 10.30 0.76
N LEU A 44 -12.08 9.96 1.57
CA LEU A 44 -12.20 10.42 2.94
C LEU A 44 -11.84 9.27 3.89
N ASP A 45 -10.81 9.46 4.71
CA ASP A 45 -10.37 8.53 5.75
C ASP A 45 -11.02 8.94 7.09
N VAL A 46 -11.93 8.12 7.59
CA VAL A 46 -12.68 8.36 8.82
C VAL A 46 -12.10 7.51 9.94
N GLY A 47 -11.76 8.15 11.06
CA GLY A 47 -10.94 7.53 12.10
C GLY A 47 -9.51 7.35 11.60
N CYS A 48 -8.90 8.42 11.10
CA CYS A 48 -7.61 8.35 10.43
C CYS A 48 -6.43 8.07 11.39
N GLY A 49 -6.66 8.17 12.71
CA GLY A 49 -5.62 8.03 13.72
C GLY A 49 -4.45 8.98 13.45
N GLU A 50 -3.23 8.45 13.58
CA GLU A 50 -1.98 9.19 13.33
C GLU A 50 -1.69 9.43 11.84
N GLY A 51 -2.55 8.95 10.94
CA GLY A 51 -2.48 9.25 9.51
C GLY A 51 -1.58 8.33 8.70
N ASP A 52 -1.40 7.07 9.11
CA ASP A 52 -0.63 6.09 8.34
C ASP A 52 -1.21 5.85 6.94
N LEU A 53 -2.53 5.65 6.83
CA LEU A 53 -3.19 5.51 5.54
C LEU A 53 -3.10 6.82 4.75
N LEU A 54 -3.32 7.96 5.40
CA LEU A 54 -3.19 9.29 4.81
C LEU A 54 -1.79 9.52 4.21
N ASN A 55 -0.73 9.09 4.89
CA ASN A 55 0.65 9.18 4.42
C ASN A 55 0.85 8.43 3.09
N VAL A 56 0.20 7.27 2.93
CA VAL A 56 0.26 6.46 1.72
C VAL A 56 -0.64 7.02 0.62
N LEU A 57 -1.86 7.47 0.94
CA LEU A 57 -2.78 8.10 -0.01
C LEU A 57 -2.22 9.40 -0.59
N CYS A 58 -1.36 10.11 0.15
CA CYS A 58 -0.69 11.32 -0.33
C CYS A 58 0.45 11.05 -1.33
N LYS A 59 0.87 9.79 -1.54
CA LYS A 59 1.94 9.47 -2.51
C LYS A 59 1.47 9.79 -3.94
N PRO A 60 2.27 10.48 -4.76
CA PRO A 60 1.91 10.76 -6.14
C PRO A 60 1.88 9.48 -6.96
N ALA A 61 0.98 9.42 -7.96
CA ALA A 61 1.03 8.40 -8.98
C ALA A 61 2.29 8.57 -9.85
N ALA A 62 2.87 7.46 -10.31
CA ALA A 62 4.07 7.49 -11.14
C ALA A 62 3.83 8.05 -12.55
N THR A 63 2.58 8.15 -12.99
CA THR A 63 2.16 8.62 -14.32
C THR A 63 1.07 9.69 -14.23
N ILE A 64 0.85 10.43 -15.31
CA ILE A 64 -0.36 11.25 -15.45
C ILE A 64 -1.62 10.36 -15.44
N PRO A 65 -2.75 10.86 -14.92
CA PRO A 65 -4.00 10.10 -14.90
C PRO A 65 -4.53 9.80 -16.30
N ASN A 66 -4.92 8.54 -16.57
CA ASN A 66 -5.54 8.08 -17.81
C ASN A 66 -4.78 8.43 -19.10
N ASP A 67 -3.63 7.81 -19.33
CA ASP A 67 -2.90 7.88 -20.59
C ASP A 67 -3.51 7.02 -21.73
N ASN A 68 -4.85 6.83 -21.71
CA ASN A 68 -5.73 6.05 -22.59
C ASN A 68 -5.93 4.55 -22.26
N SER A 69 -5.45 4.06 -21.11
CA SER A 69 -5.66 2.66 -20.71
C SER A 69 -7.06 2.36 -20.15
N SER A 70 -7.66 1.25 -20.61
CA SER A 70 -8.86 0.67 -19.98
C SER A 70 -8.55 -0.11 -18.70
N GLU A 71 -7.28 -0.42 -18.45
CA GLU A 71 -6.83 -1.16 -17.27
C GLU A 71 -6.64 -0.24 -16.06
N PRO A 72 -6.78 -0.72 -14.82
CA PRO A 72 -6.40 0.05 -13.64
C PRO A 72 -4.94 0.49 -13.74
N GLY A 73 -4.70 1.76 -13.41
CA GLY A 73 -3.33 2.28 -13.27
C GLY A 73 -2.57 1.53 -12.19
N ARG A 74 -1.23 1.54 -12.29
CA ARG A 74 -0.34 0.98 -11.25
C ARG A 74 -0.56 1.67 -9.90
N ASP A 75 -0.82 2.97 -9.93
CA ASP A 75 -0.94 3.83 -8.76
C ASP A 75 -2.34 4.44 -8.64
N LEU A 76 -2.58 5.12 -7.52
CA LEU A 76 -3.82 5.85 -7.28
C LEU A 76 -3.69 7.29 -7.77
N ASP A 77 -4.55 7.67 -8.71
CA ASP A 77 -4.61 9.03 -9.24
C ASP A 77 -5.55 9.92 -8.43
N LEU A 78 -5.30 10.07 -7.13
CA LEU A 78 -6.14 10.88 -6.24
C LEU A 78 -5.96 12.37 -6.51
N THR A 79 -7.08 13.09 -6.60
CA THR A 79 -7.12 14.56 -6.69
C THR A 79 -7.54 15.21 -5.37
N ARG A 80 -8.16 14.44 -4.48
CA ARG A 80 -8.66 14.94 -3.20
C ARG A 80 -8.58 13.88 -2.11
N VAL A 81 -7.96 14.21 -0.99
CA VAL A 81 -7.95 13.37 0.21
C VAL A 81 -8.40 14.20 1.40
N ALA A 82 -9.26 13.63 2.23
CA ALA A 82 -9.57 14.19 3.53
C ALA A 82 -9.38 13.14 4.62
N ALA A 83 -9.02 13.60 5.81
CA ALA A 83 -8.88 12.78 6.99
C ALA A 83 -9.73 13.40 8.11
N LEU A 84 -10.43 12.57 8.86
CA LEU A 84 -11.28 12.95 9.98
C LEU A 84 -10.94 12.09 11.18
N ASP A 85 -10.66 12.73 12.31
CA ASP A 85 -10.59 12.05 13.61
C ASP A 85 -11.17 12.93 14.72
N ILE A 86 -11.54 12.31 15.82
CA ILE A 86 -11.94 12.99 17.05
C ILE A 86 -10.74 13.32 17.93
N ASP A 87 -9.68 12.54 17.83
CA ASP A 87 -8.57 12.62 18.77
C ASP A 87 -7.66 13.80 18.41
N PRO A 88 -7.60 14.86 19.25
CA PRO A 88 -6.72 15.99 18.98
C PRO A 88 -5.24 15.61 18.96
N ASP A 89 -4.84 14.55 19.67
CA ASP A 89 -3.44 14.11 19.74
C ASP A 89 -3.06 13.38 18.44
N ALA A 90 -3.83 12.37 18.03
CA ALA A 90 -3.62 11.65 16.77
C ALA A 90 -3.65 12.59 15.54
N ILE A 91 -4.54 13.59 15.54
CA ILE A 91 -4.62 14.59 14.47
C ILE A 91 -3.32 15.37 14.27
N GLN A 92 -2.52 15.61 15.32
CA GLN A 92 -1.23 16.31 15.14
C GLN A 92 -0.27 15.52 14.27
N GLU A 93 -0.26 14.20 14.40
CA GLU A 93 0.58 13.30 13.59
C GLU A 93 0.02 13.19 12.17
N ALA A 94 -1.29 13.07 12.02
CA ALA A 94 -1.95 13.07 10.73
C ALA A 94 -1.69 14.37 9.93
N VAL A 95 -1.64 15.52 10.61
CA VAL A 95 -1.25 16.80 10.00
C VAL A 95 0.17 16.76 9.46
N GLN A 96 1.12 16.16 10.18
CA GLN A 96 2.49 16.01 9.69
C GLN A 96 2.52 15.11 8.45
N ALA A 97 1.85 13.96 8.49
CA ALA A 97 1.73 13.06 7.35
C ALA A 97 1.12 13.75 6.09
N ALA A 98 0.10 14.59 6.30
CA ALA A 98 -0.62 15.31 5.26
C ALA A 98 0.15 16.49 4.65
N THR A 99 1.02 17.13 5.43
CA THR A 99 1.66 18.41 5.06
C THR A 99 3.15 18.29 4.76
N GLN A 100 3.75 17.13 5.00
CA GLN A 100 5.17 16.88 4.73
C GLN A 100 5.52 17.16 3.28
N ASP A 101 6.45 18.09 3.07
CA ASP A 101 7.04 18.35 1.77
C ASP A 101 7.85 17.13 1.32
N ARG A 102 7.44 16.54 0.20
CA ARG A 102 8.16 15.45 -0.47
C ARG A 102 8.85 16.05 -1.67
N HIS A 103 10.11 16.46 -1.47
CA HIS A 103 10.88 17.05 -2.56
C HIS A 103 11.50 15.95 -3.43
N PRO A 104 11.29 15.97 -4.76
CA PRO A 104 12.14 15.22 -5.65
C PRO A 104 13.58 15.78 -5.59
N HIS A 105 14.56 14.93 -5.28
CA HIS A 105 15.96 15.33 -5.32
C HIS A 105 16.45 15.42 -6.76
N TYR A 106 16.34 16.59 -7.39
CA TYR A 106 16.84 16.86 -8.75
C TYR A 106 18.38 16.87 -8.80
N LEU A 107 19.02 15.69 -8.84
CA LEU A 107 20.48 15.58 -8.93
C LEU A 107 21.02 14.90 -10.20
N ALA A 108 20.29 14.93 -11.31
CA ALA A 108 20.94 14.85 -12.62
C ALA A 108 20.23 15.71 -13.69
N PRO A 109 20.96 16.17 -14.74
CA PRO A 109 20.40 16.98 -15.83
C PRO A 109 19.26 16.29 -16.61
N TRP A 110 19.09 14.97 -16.45
CA TRP A 110 18.09 14.16 -17.16
C TRP A 110 17.32 13.16 -16.28
N GLY A 111 17.56 13.08 -14.97
CA GLY A 111 16.82 12.18 -14.07
C GLY A 111 17.43 12.06 -12.68
N SER A 112 16.62 12.25 -11.65
CA SER A 112 17.01 12.12 -10.25
C SER A 112 17.21 10.64 -9.91
N GLY A 113 18.44 10.25 -9.52
CA GLY A 113 18.72 8.93 -8.96
C GLY A 113 17.82 8.61 -7.75
N GLU A 114 17.51 7.33 -7.56
CA GLU A 114 16.67 6.70 -6.49
C GLU A 114 15.29 7.33 -6.16
N ASP A 115 15.01 8.58 -6.53
CA ASP A 115 13.95 9.45 -5.99
C ASP A 115 12.92 9.92 -7.05
N GLY A 116 12.96 9.38 -8.27
CA GLY A 116 11.96 9.66 -9.33
C GLY A 116 10.51 9.33 -8.93
N TRP A 117 10.31 8.61 -7.82
CA TRP A 117 9.03 8.26 -7.21
C TRP A 117 8.27 9.44 -6.59
N TYR A 118 8.87 10.62 -6.49
CA TYR A 118 8.24 11.80 -5.87
C TYR A 118 7.74 12.85 -6.87
N ILE A 119 7.90 12.65 -8.19
CA ILE A 119 7.34 13.59 -9.16
C ILE A 119 5.82 13.48 -9.13
N ARG A 120 5.16 14.58 -8.80
CA ARG A 120 3.69 14.66 -8.80
C ARG A 120 3.19 15.07 -10.18
N TRP A 121 2.58 14.13 -10.90
CA TRP A 121 2.04 14.37 -12.24
C TRP A 121 0.62 14.96 -12.26
N ALA A 122 -0.09 14.93 -11.13
CA ALA A 122 -1.43 15.48 -10.97
C ALA A 122 -1.60 16.18 -9.62
N PRO A 123 -2.37 17.28 -9.56
CA PRO A 123 -2.55 18.00 -8.31
C PRO A 123 -3.34 17.17 -7.30
N LEU A 124 -3.08 17.41 -6.02
CA LEU A 124 -3.76 16.75 -4.90
C LEU A 124 -4.10 17.79 -3.82
N ASP A 125 -5.37 17.89 -3.48
CA ASP A 125 -5.83 18.63 -2.30
C ASP A 125 -5.97 17.70 -1.10
N VAL A 126 -5.34 18.04 0.02
CA VAL A 126 -5.40 17.29 1.28
C VAL A 126 -5.96 18.18 2.39
N ALA A 127 -6.88 17.66 3.18
CA ALA A 127 -7.43 18.35 4.35
C ALA A 127 -7.57 17.42 5.55
N VAL A 128 -7.17 17.89 6.73
CA VAL A 128 -7.27 17.16 8.01
C VAL A 128 -8.25 17.89 8.92
N TRP A 129 -9.23 17.16 9.43
CA TRP A 129 -10.36 17.69 10.19
C TRP A 129 -10.44 17.02 11.57
N LEU A 130 -10.71 17.84 12.58
CA LEU A 130 -11.01 17.41 13.94
C LEU A 130 -12.52 17.47 14.17
N GLY A 131 -13.12 16.37 14.59
CA GLY A 131 -14.49 16.35 15.10
C GLY A 131 -15.15 14.98 15.03
N ARG A 132 -16.44 14.94 15.36
CA ARG A 132 -17.20 13.70 15.47
C ARG A 132 -17.72 13.22 14.12
N LEU A 133 -17.84 11.91 13.95
CA LEU A 133 -18.42 11.37 12.72
C LEU A 133 -19.92 11.67 12.59
N GLN A 134 -20.68 11.70 13.70
CA GLN A 134 -22.12 11.99 13.63
C GLN A 134 -22.45 13.42 13.20
N ASP A 135 -21.48 14.33 13.36
CA ASP A 135 -21.68 15.69 12.93
C ASP A 135 -21.51 15.74 11.41
N LEU A 136 -22.34 16.54 10.74
CA LEU A 136 -22.32 16.63 9.28
C LEU A 136 -21.37 17.74 8.84
N ASN A 137 -20.55 17.42 7.85
CA ASN A 137 -19.73 18.38 7.14
C ASN A 137 -20.09 18.40 5.66
N PRO A 138 -20.62 19.51 5.13
CA PRO A 138 -20.90 19.59 3.70
C PRO A 138 -19.68 19.39 2.80
N THR A 139 -18.47 19.61 3.31
CA THR A 139 -17.25 19.34 2.55
C THR A 139 -17.00 17.85 2.34
N PHE A 140 -17.61 16.96 3.12
CA PHE A 140 -17.46 15.51 2.97
C PHE A 140 -18.42 14.89 1.94
N TYR A 141 -19.26 15.70 1.30
CA TYR A 141 -20.04 15.23 0.16
C TYR A 141 -19.17 14.96 -1.08
N GLU A 142 -19.66 14.06 -1.92
CA GLU A 142 -19.11 13.75 -3.25
C GLU A 142 -17.70 13.15 -3.25
N PHE A 143 -17.24 12.60 -2.12
CA PHE A 143 -16.10 11.70 -2.14
C PHE A 143 -16.46 10.40 -2.88
N ASP A 144 -15.56 9.93 -3.73
CA ASP A 144 -15.75 8.65 -4.44
C ASP A 144 -15.74 7.49 -3.45
N ALA A 145 -14.84 7.55 -2.48
CA ALA A 145 -14.66 6.53 -1.47
C ALA A 145 -14.60 7.14 -0.07
N ILE A 146 -15.23 6.45 0.88
CA ILE A 146 -14.94 6.60 2.31
C ILE A 146 -14.25 5.32 2.79
N VAL A 147 -13.23 5.47 3.60
CA VAL A 147 -12.51 4.38 4.26
C VAL A 147 -12.68 4.54 5.77
N SER A 148 -12.91 3.45 6.47
CA SER A 148 -12.95 3.42 7.93
C SER A 148 -12.32 2.12 8.41
N THR A 149 -11.09 2.22 8.90
CA THR A 149 -10.23 1.07 9.22
C THR A 149 -10.20 0.88 10.73
N GLU A 150 -10.75 -0.23 11.22
CA GLU A 150 -10.77 -0.57 12.65
C GLU A 150 -11.42 0.54 13.52
N VAL A 151 -12.59 1.03 13.10
CA VAL A 151 -13.32 2.13 13.78
C VAL A 151 -14.63 1.65 14.39
N ILE A 152 -15.37 0.81 13.66
CA ILE A 152 -16.76 0.45 13.98
C ILE A 152 -16.90 -0.29 15.33
N GLU A 153 -15.84 -0.99 15.74
CA GLU A 153 -15.72 -1.69 17.02
C GLU A 153 -15.67 -0.76 18.22
N HIS A 154 -15.24 0.50 18.04
CA HIS A 154 -15.16 1.49 19.12
C HIS A 154 -16.43 2.35 19.23
N VAL A 155 -17.33 2.22 18.25
CA VAL A 155 -18.59 2.96 18.19
C VAL A 155 -19.55 2.48 19.28
N PRO A 156 -20.05 3.34 20.19
CA PRO A 156 -21.06 2.95 21.18
C PRO A 156 -22.37 2.47 20.52
N GLU A 157 -23.15 1.65 21.23
CA GLU A 157 -24.35 1.00 20.70
C GLU A 157 -25.46 1.97 20.31
N ASP A 158 -25.64 3.03 21.10
CA ASP A 158 -26.62 4.08 20.85
C ASP A 158 -26.31 4.91 19.60
N VAL A 159 -25.06 4.87 19.12
CA VAL A 159 -24.61 5.67 17.97
C VAL A 159 -24.26 4.85 16.73
N LEU A 160 -24.19 3.53 16.84
CA LEU A 160 -24.01 2.63 15.70
C LEU A 160 -25.05 2.84 14.56
N PRO A 161 -26.35 3.09 14.83
CA PRO A 161 -27.29 3.39 13.74
C PRO A 161 -26.90 4.64 12.93
N ALA A 162 -26.35 5.65 13.60
CA ALA A 162 -25.89 6.87 12.95
C ALA A 162 -24.66 6.62 12.06
N PHE A 163 -23.83 5.61 12.36
CA PHE A 163 -22.66 5.26 11.56
C PHE A 163 -23.02 4.95 10.10
N SER A 164 -23.97 4.03 9.88
CA SER A 164 -24.43 3.69 8.53
C SER A 164 -25.28 4.80 7.92
N ASP A 165 -26.12 5.50 8.72
CA ASP A 165 -26.94 6.62 8.26
C ASP A 165 -26.11 7.80 7.74
N VAL A 166 -24.99 8.10 8.37
CA VAL A 166 -24.09 9.17 7.95
C VAL A 166 -23.25 8.72 6.76
N LEU A 167 -22.56 7.58 6.86
CA LEU A 167 -21.61 7.14 5.83
C LEU A 167 -22.30 6.72 4.53
N LEU A 168 -23.31 5.85 4.59
CA LEU A 168 -23.98 5.30 3.41
C LEU A 168 -25.20 6.14 2.99
N GLY A 169 -25.92 6.72 3.96
CA GLY A 169 -27.10 7.54 3.69
C GLY A 169 -26.77 8.98 3.31
N THR A 170 -26.10 9.70 4.21
CA THR A 170 -25.91 11.16 4.08
C THR A 170 -24.77 11.53 3.14
N TYR A 171 -23.57 10.98 3.36
CA TYR A 171 -22.43 11.22 2.47
C TYR A 171 -22.52 10.42 1.17
N SER A 172 -23.14 9.24 1.23
CA SER A 172 -23.44 8.39 0.07
C SER A 172 -22.29 8.31 -0.95
N PRO A 173 -21.10 7.84 -0.56
CA PRO A 173 -19.98 7.69 -1.50
C PRO A 173 -20.29 6.59 -2.50
N ARG A 174 -19.56 6.56 -3.62
CA ARG A 174 -19.65 5.41 -4.55
C ARG A 174 -19.16 4.13 -3.89
N LEU A 175 -18.13 4.24 -3.04
CA LEU A 175 -17.49 3.13 -2.33
C LEU A 175 -17.44 3.43 -0.82
N LEU A 176 -17.74 2.43 0.01
CA LEU A 176 -17.36 2.45 1.43
C LEU A 176 -16.54 1.20 1.72
N LEU A 177 -15.34 1.38 2.27
CA LEU A 177 -14.43 0.31 2.67
C LEU A 177 -14.35 0.29 4.19
N LEU A 178 -14.72 -0.83 4.80
CA LEU A 178 -14.66 -1.04 6.25
C LEU A 178 -13.73 -2.19 6.59
N THR A 179 -13.00 -2.06 7.69
CA THR A 179 -12.37 -3.19 8.36
C THR A 179 -12.78 -3.23 9.83
N THR A 180 -12.82 -4.44 10.41
CA THR A 180 -13.06 -4.63 11.84
C THR A 180 -12.49 -5.99 12.29
N PRO A 181 -12.06 -6.12 13.55
CA PRO A 181 -11.76 -7.39 14.21
C PRO A 181 -12.69 -8.56 13.88
N ASN A 182 -12.12 -9.76 13.66
CA ASN A 182 -12.87 -11.01 13.65
C ASN A 182 -12.84 -11.69 15.03
N TYR A 183 -13.96 -11.69 15.74
CA TYR A 183 -14.06 -12.36 17.05
C TYR A 183 -13.79 -13.87 16.99
N THR A 184 -14.18 -14.54 15.90
CA THR A 184 -13.94 -15.98 15.71
C THR A 184 -12.45 -16.28 15.72
N PHE A 185 -11.65 -15.38 15.15
CA PHE A 185 -10.20 -15.50 15.08
C PHE A 185 -9.54 -15.44 16.46
N ASN A 186 -10.16 -14.84 17.47
CA ASN A 186 -9.58 -14.74 18.81
C ASN A 186 -9.23 -16.09 19.45
N ALA A 187 -9.88 -17.18 19.02
CA ALA A 187 -9.51 -18.52 19.43
C ALA A 187 -8.05 -18.86 19.09
N ARG A 188 -7.47 -18.24 18.06
CA ARG A 188 -6.11 -18.50 17.56
C ARG A 188 -5.00 -18.15 18.56
N PHE A 189 -5.28 -17.28 19.52
CA PHE A 189 -4.30 -16.81 20.50
C PHE A 189 -4.19 -17.70 21.75
N HIS A 190 -5.06 -18.71 21.89
CA HIS A 190 -5.05 -19.60 23.05
C HIS A 190 -5.27 -21.06 22.68
N ALA A 191 -4.75 -21.96 23.51
CA ALA A 191 -5.07 -23.38 23.47
C ALA A 191 -6.56 -23.63 23.79
N PRO A 192 -7.21 -24.64 23.16
CA PRO A 192 -8.57 -25.02 23.47
C PRO A 192 -8.77 -25.37 24.96
N GLY A 193 -9.92 -24.97 25.53
CA GLY A 193 -10.26 -25.25 26.92
C GLY A 193 -9.60 -24.34 27.96
N VAL A 194 -8.71 -23.43 27.54
CA VAL A 194 -8.13 -22.40 28.40
C VAL A 194 -9.07 -21.18 28.44
N PRO A 195 -9.40 -20.64 29.64
CA PRO A 195 -10.13 -19.39 29.75
C PRO A 195 -9.41 -18.27 29.00
N ARG A 196 -10.15 -17.55 28.14
CA ARG A 196 -9.59 -16.41 27.41
C ARG A 196 -9.20 -15.32 28.40
N LYS A 197 -8.00 -14.75 28.22
CA LYS A 197 -7.61 -13.50 28.88
C LYS A 197 -8.13 -12.34 28.03
N GLY A 198 -8.48 -11.23 28.68
CA GLY A 198 -8.99 -10.04 28.02
C GLY A 198 -10.10 -9.39 28.84
N PHE A 199 -10.95 -8.64 28.15
CA PHE A 199 -11.97 -7.79 28.77
C PHE A 199 -13.36 -8.36 28.49
N LEU A 200 -14.20 -8.50 29.52
CA LEU A 200 -15.59 -8.88 29.27
C LEU A 200 -16.26 -7.80 28.43
N ASP A 201 -17.15 -8.23 27.53
CA ASP A 201 -17.98 -7.34 26.72
C ASP A 201 -18.56 -6.20 27.59
N PRO A 202 -18.12 -4.94 27.37
CA PRO A 202 -18.49 -3.84 28.23
C PRO A 202 -19.97 -3.45 28.07
N THR A 203 -20.63 -3.90 27.01
CA THR A 203 -22.07 -3.67 26.81
C THR A 203 -22.93 -4.61 27.65
N GLY A 204 -22.36 -5.72 28.13
CA GLY A 204 -23.09 -6.78 28.82
C GLY A 204 -24.08 -7.55 27.94
N GLN A 205 -24.08 -7.34 26.63
CA GLN A 205 -24.95 -8.04 25.69
C GLN A 205 -24.52 -9.49 25.47
N THR A 206 -23.21 -9.75 25.57
CA THR A 206 -22.64 -11.08 25.45
C THR A 206 -21.81 -11.45 26.68
N THR A 207 -21.46 -12.73 26.81
CA THR A 207 -20.48 -13.21 27.81
C THR A 207 -19.08 -13.33 27.21
N ARG A 208 -18.81 -12.64 26.10
CA ARG A 208 -17.56 -12.75 25.35
C ARG A 208 -16.44 -11.99 26.05
N VAL A 209 -15.22 -12.47 25.82
CA VAL A 209 -13.97 -11.79 26.20
C VAL A 209 -13.35 -11.18 24.94
N PHE A 210 -13.23 -9.86 24.92
CA PHE A 210 -12.63 -9.01 23.89
C PHE A 210 -11.12 -8.88 24.09
N ARG A 211 -10.42 -8.52 23.01
CA ARG A 211 -8.96 -8.35 22.96
C ARG A 211 -8.51 -7.02 23.57
N HIS A 212 -9.29 -5.97 23.37
CA HIS A 212 -9.00 -4.62 23.88
C HIS A 212 -10.13 -4.13 24.78
N ASP A 213 -9.79 -3.26 25.75
CA ASP A 213 -10.70 -2.75 26.77
C ASP A 213 -11.59 -1.61 26.28
N ASP A 214 -11.15 -0.93 25.23
CA ASP A 214 -11.83 0.17 24.61
C ASP A 214 -12.87 -0.28 23.56
N HIS A 215 -12.76 -1.51 23.04
CA HIS A 215 -13.73 -2.12 22.13
C HIS A 215 -15.14 -2.18 22.73
N LYS A 216 -16.12 -1.69 21.98
CA LYS A 216 -17.55 -1.80 22.31
C LYS A 216 -18.18 -3.04 21.71
N ARG A 217 -17.53 -3.65 20.72
CA ARG A 217 -17.95 -4.90 20.10
C ARG A 217 -16.79 -5.58 19.40
N GLU A 218 -16.82 -6.91 19.38
CA GLU A 218 -16.03 -7.72 18.47
C GLU A 218 -16.96 -8.73 17.81
N TRP A 219 -17.25 -8.52 16.53
CA TRP A 219 -18.23 -9.31 15.81
C TRP A 219 -17.64 -10.60 15.26
N THR A 220 -18.46 -11.65 15.24
CA THR A 220 -18.20 -12.81 14.39
C THR A 220 -18.50 -12.47 12.93
N VAL A 221 -18.10 -13.36 12.01
CA VAL A 221 -18.43 -13.25 10.58
C VAL A 221 -19.94 -13.11 10.34
N ASP A 222 -20.75 -13.90 11.03
CA ASP A 222 -22.21 -13.87 10.88
C ASP A 222 -22.83 -12.56 11.39
N GLU A 223 -22.29 -12.00 12.47
CA GLU A 223 -22.77 -10.73 13.04
C GLU A 223 -22.40 -9.55 12.14
N PHE A 224 -21.16 -9.54 11.64
CA PHE A 224 -20.72 -8.51 10.70
C PHE A 224 -21.49 -8.60 9.38
N ASP A 225 -21.71 -9.81 8.84
CA ASP A 225 -22.56 -10.02 7.65
C ASP A 225 -23.99 -9.50 7.88
N ALA A 226 -24.59 -9.82 9.02
CA ALA A 226 -25.94 -9.37 9.34
C ALA A 226 -26.05 -7.84 9.40
N TRP A 227 -25.07 -7.17 10.02
CA TRP A 227 -25.00 -5.72 10.04
C TRP A 227 -24.78 -5.13 8.64
N CYS A 228 -23.83 -5.66 7.87
CA CYS A 228 -23.54 -5.21 6.51
C CYS A 228 -24.76 -5.34 5.60
N ARG A 229 -25.46 -6.48 5.64
CA ARG A 229 -26.70 -6.70 4.90
C ARG A 229 -27.76 -5.66 5.23
N GLN A 230 -27.99 -5.42 6.53
CA GLN A 230 -28.98 -4.43 6.96
C GLN A 230 -28.63 -3.01 6.49
N ALA A 231 -27.36 -2.62 6.61
CA ALA A 231 -26.88 -1.31 6.16
C ALA A 231 -26.98 -1.16 4.63
N ALA A 232 -26.58 -2.19 3.89
CA ALA A 232 -26.64 -2.22 2.42
C ALA A 232 -28.08 -2.10 1.90
N ASP A 233 -29.00 -2.90 2.46
CA ASP A 233 -30.41 -2.89 2.09
C ASP A 233 -31.10 -1.56 2.43
N LYS A 234 -30.77 -0.98 3.58
CA LYS A 234 -31.34 0.31 4.02
C LYS A 234 -30.93 1.48 3.11
N HIS A 235 -29.70 1.45 2.59
CA HIS A 235 -29.09 2.61 1.92
C HIS A 235 -28.86 2.43 0.40
N GLY A 236 -29.26 1.30 -0.19
CA GLY A 236 -29.13 1.10 -1.64
C GLY A 236 -27.71 0.76 -2.10
N TYR A 237 -27.03 -0.11 -1.35
CA TYR A 237 -25.69 -0.60 -1.68
C TYR A 237 -25.70 -2.10 -1.93
N ASP A 238 -24.78 -2.56 -2.77
CA ASP A 238 -24.32 -3.95 -2.76
C ASP A 238 -23.08 -4.02 -1.85
N TYR A 239 -22.83 -5.17 -1.23
CA TYR A 239 -21.64 -5.36 -0.41
C TYR A 239 -20.97 -6.70 -0.69
N THR A 240 -19.65 -6.74 -0.51
CA THR A 240 -18.83 -7.94 -0.58
C THR A 240 -18.01 -8.06 0.70
N LEU A 241 -18.10 -9.21 1.36
CA LEU A 241 -17.28 -9.53 2.53
C LEU A 241 -15.95 -10.16 2.11
N GLY A 242 -14.93 -9.92 2.92
CA GLY A 242 -13.61 -10.54 2.80
C GLY A 242 -12.88 -10.50 4.14
N GLY A 243 -11.56 -10.62 4.09
CA GLY A 243 -10.72 -10.45 5.26
C GLY A 243 -9.24 -10.43 4.91
N VAL A 244 -8.42 -10.03 5.88
CA VAL A 244 -6.95 -9.99 5.81
C VAL A 244 -6.33 -10.54 7.10
N GLY A 245 -5.04 -10.89 7.06
CA GLY A 245 -4.35 -11.47 8.20
C GLY A 245 -4.54 -12.97 8.30
N LEU A 246 -4.07 -13.70 7.29
CA LEU A 246 -3.85 -15.14 7.43
C LEU A 246 -2.50 -15.36 8.12
N PRO A 247 -2.44 -16.11 9.24
CA PRO A 247 -1.19 -16.37 9.92
C PRO A 247 -0.17 -17.09 9.05
N THR A 248 1.11 -16.74 9.20
CA THR A 248 2.21 -17.45 8.54
C THR A 248 2.43 -18.85 9.10
N VAL A 249 1.99 -19.08 10.33
CA VAL A 249 2.12 -20.36 11.03
C VAL A 249 0.76 -21.02 11.17
N ARG A 250 0.66 -22.27 10.69
CA ARG A 250 -0.53 -23.11 10.84
C ARG A 250 -0.95 -23.19 12.30
N ASP A 251 -2.25 -23.15 12.56
CA ASP A 251 -2.79 -23.37 13.90
C ASP A 251 -2.42 -24.77 14.40
N PRO A 252 -1.78 -24.92 15.58
CA PRO A 252 -1.45 -26.22 16.14
C PRO A 252 -2.65 -27.15 16.36
N TYR A 253 -3.85 -26.59 16.38
CA TYR A 253 -5.12 -27.29 16.57
C TYR A 253 -5.96 -27.41 15.29
N ASP A 254 -5.43 -26.98 14.15
CA ASP A 254 -6.04 -27.08 12.83
C ASP A 254 -7.47 -26.50 12.75
N ARG A 255 -7.75 -25.43 13.50
CA ARG A 255 -9.04 -24.74 13.46
C ARG A 255 -9.11 -23.85 12.22
N ASP A 256 -10.23 -23.91 11.53
CA ASP A 256 -10.57 -22.95 10.50
C ASP A 256 -11.26 -21.73 11.14
N LEU A 257 -10.51 -20.64 11.28
CA LEU A 257 -10.95 -19.43 11.98
C LEU A 257 -11.11 -18.23 11.03
N GLY A 258 -10.86 -18.42 9.74
CA GLY A 258 -10.82 -17.36 8.74
C GLY A 258 -9.70 -16.34 8.99
N TYR A 259 -9.98 -15.09 8.62
CA TYR A 259 -9.07 -13.95 8.68
C TYR A 259 -9.05 -13.27 10.05
N ALA A 260 -7.93 -12.62 10.41
CA ALA A 260 -7.80 -11.88 11.68
C ALA A 260 -8.60 -10.57 11.70
N SER A 261 -8.68 -9.89 10.56
CA SER A 261 -9.53 -8.71 10.34
C SER A 261 -10.50 -9.00 9.19
N GLN A 262 -11.75 -8.64 9.40
CA GLN A 262 -12.83 -8.76 8.43
C GLN A 262 -12.85 -7.51 7.57
N THR A 263 -13.16 -7.65 6.29
CA THR A 263 -13.32 -6.50 5.39
C THR A 263 -14.69 -6.49 4.75
N ALA A 264 -15.23 -5.30 4.52
CA ALA A 264 -16.45 -5.11 3.74
C ALA A 264 -16.25 -3.99 2.72
N LEU A 265 -16.52 -4.29 1.45
CA LEU A 265 -16.61 -3.31 0.38
C LEU A 265 -18.09 -3.10 0.04
N PHE A 266 -18.58 -1.89 0.22
CA PHE A 266 -19.90 -1.47 -0.26
C PHE A 266 -19.75 -0.70 -1.57
N ILE A 267 -20.59 -1.00 -2.54
CA ILE A 267 -20.68 -0.31 -3.84
C ILE A 267 -22.11 0.20 -4.00
N ARG A 268 -22.27 1.51 -4.22
CA ARG A 268 -23.59 2.12 -4.37
C ARG A 268 -24.28 1.60 -5.65
N ARG A 269 -25.55 1.23 -5.55
CA ARG A 269 -26.36 0.83 -6.71
C ARG A 269 -26.71 2.06 -7.55
N GLU A 270 -26.51 1.98 -8.87
CA GLU A 270 -26.76 3.13 -9.77
C GLU A 270 -28.22 3.60 -9.79
N ALA A 271 -29.18 2.71 -9.55
CA ALA A 271 -30.61 3.02 -9.55
C ALA A 271 -31.07 3.84 -8.33
N ASP A 272 -30.25 3.87 -7.26
CA ASP A 272 -30.61 4.42 -5.95
C ASP A 272 -29.86 5.72 -5.65
N ILE A 273 -29.39 6.47 -6.64
CA ILE A 273 -28.80 7.81 -6.42
C ILE A 273 -29.87 8.69 -5.76
N PRO A 274 -29.77 8.99 -4.46
CA PRO A 274 -30.74 9.86 -3.84
C PRO A 274 -30.52 11.23 -4.45
N THR A 275 -31.57 11.85 -4.98
CA THR A 275 -31.59 13.31 -5.09
C THR A 275 -31.59 13.83 -3.66
N LEU A 276 -30.41 13.96 -3.06
CA LEU A 276 -30.23 14.70 -1.82
C LEU A 276 -30.90 16.05 -2.05
N ASP A 277 -31.92 16.36 -1.26
CA ASP A 277 -32.51 17.69 -1.20
C ASP A 277 -31.46 18.56 -0.49
N ARG A 278 -30.39 18.90 -1.22
CA ARG A 278 -29.16 19.56 -0.74
C ARG A 278 -29.44 20.93 -0.11
N LEU A 279 -30.67 21.42 -0.22
CA LEU A 279 -31.11 22.77 0.09
C LEU A 279 -31.35 23.07 1.58
N SER A 280 -31.23 22.11 2.50
CA SER A 280 -31.47 22.36 3.94
C SER A 280 -30.22 22.31 4.85
N LEU A 281 -29.03 22.06 4.31
CA LEU A 281 -27.79 21.94 5.10
C LEU A 281 -26.78 23.07 4.83
N ASP A 282 -27.04 23.94 3.85
CA ASP A 282 -26.21 25.12 3.57
C ASP A 282 -26.20 26.14 4.73
N ASP A 283 -27.18 26.08 5.63
CA ASP A 283 -27.26 26.92 6.84
C ASP A 283 -26.60 26.28 8.08
N ALA A 284 -26.13 25.04 8.00
CA ALA A 284 -25.43 24.38 9.10
C ALA A 284 -23.94 24.75 9.06
N GLN A 285 -23.47 25.51 10.06
CA GLN A 285 -22.02 25.69 10.23
C GLN A 285 -21.37 24.33 10.48
N PRO A 286 -20.28 23.97 9.78
CA PRO A 286 -19.56 22.74 10.05
C PRO A 286 -19.08 22.77 11.51
N THR A 287 -19.45 21.76 12.29
CA THR A 287 -18.95 21.62 13.66
C THR A 287 -17.52 21.11 13.70
N HIS A 288 -17.04 20.49 12.61
CA HIS A 288 -15.65 20.09 12.47
C HIS A 288 -14.73 21.29 12.37
N THR A 289 -13.57 21.18 13.01
CA THR A 289 -12.49 22.14 12.90
C THR A 289 -11.54 21.69 11.79
N LEU A 290 -11.33 22.52 10.77
CA LEU A 290 -10.25 22.31 9.79
C LEU A 290 -8.92 22.58 10.48
N VAL A 291 -8.11 21.54 10.67
CA VAL A 291 -6.81 21.67 11.37
C VAL A 291 -5.69 21.97 10.38
N ALA A 292 -5.67 21.29 9.23
CA ALA A 292 -4.70 21.56 8.19
C ALA A 292 -5.29 21.40 6.79
N LYS A 293 -4.77 22.18 5.86
CA LYS A 293 -5.05 22.04 4.43
C LYS A 293 -3.78 22.24 3.64
N ARG A 294 -3.51 21.34 2.70
CA ARG A 294 -2.36 21.41 1.79
C ARG A 294 -2.82 21.14 0.37
N ALA A 295 -2.45 22.01 -0.55
CA ALA A 295 -2.52 21.73 -1.98
C ALA A 295 -1.11 21.32 -2.45
N PHE A 296 -1.04 20.23 -3.18
CA PHE A 296 0.16 19.82 -3.90
C PHE A 296 -0.05 20.07 -5.38
N ASP A 297 0.75 20.96 -5.96
CA ASP A 297 0.69 21.25 -7.39
C ASP A 297 1.31 20.11 -8.20
N ALA A 298 0.82 19.93 -9.43
CA ALA A 298 1.49 19.08 -10.40
C ALA A 298 2.80 19.73 -10.87
N ASP A 299 3.76 18.89 -11.23
CA ASP A 299 4.98 19.33 -11.88
C ASP A 299 4.65 20.06 -13.19
N PRO A 300 5.30 21.20 -13.52
CA PRO A 300 5.03 21.95 -14.75
C PRO A 300 5.20 21.13 -16.05
N ARG A 301 5.96 20.03 -16.01
CA ARG A 301 6.16 19.13 -17.16
C ARG A 301 5.02 18.14 -17.35
N ALA A 302 4.09 18.01 -16.41
CA ALA A 302 2.95 17.10 -16.52
C ALA A 302 2.14 17.39 -17.79
N GLY A 303 2.01 16.38 -18.66
CA GLY A 303 1.32 16.50 -19.94
C GLY A 303 2.06 17.35 -20.99
N ASN A 304 3.29 17.80 -20.71
CA ASN A 304 4.12 18.62 -21.59
C ASN A 304 5.39 17.84 -22.00
N PRO A 305 5.26 16.77 -22.80
CA PRO A 305 6.40 15.96 -23.20
C PRO A 305 7.34 16.73 -24.14
N LYS A 306 8.60 16.30 -24.15
CA LYS A 306 9.59 16.66 -25.16
C LYS A 306 9.24 16.04 -26.51
N SER A 307 9.98 16.42 -27.56
CA SER A 307 9.82 15.76 -28.85
C SER A 307 10.19 14.27 -28.77
N ASN A 308 9.59 13.44 -29.62
CA ASN A 308 9.90 12.02 -29.66
C ASN A 308 11.40 11.75 -29.88
N ARG A 309 12.07 12.60 -30.66
CA ARG A 309 13.54 12.56 -30.83
C ARG A 309 14.27 12.76 -29.50
N GLU A 310 13.93 13.78 -28.73
CA GLU A 310 14.56 14.04 -27.42
C GLU A 310 14.31 12.90 -26.41
N VAL A 311 13.11 12.30 -26.42
CA VAL A 311 12.80 11.12 -25.59
C VAL A 311 13.68 9.93 -26.00
N ARG A 312 13.84 9.69 -27.31
CA ARG A 312 14.71 8.63 -27.86
C ARG A 312 16.19 8.89 -27.58
N ASP A 313 16.65 10.14 -27.67
CA ASP A 313 18.01 10.55 -27.29
C ASP A 313 18.29 10.24 -25.82
N ALA A 314 17.33 10.53 -24.93
CA ALA A 314 17.42 10.20 -23.51
C ALA A 314 17.50 8.69 -23.25
N LEU A 315 16.73 7.88 -23.98
CA LEU A 315 16.82 6.41 -23.93
C LEU A 315 18.23 5.93 -24.33
N VAL A 316 18.76 6.41 -25.46
CA VAL A 316 20.10 6.03 -25.94
C VAL A 316 21.17 6.40 -24.93
N TYR A 317 21.09 7.61 -24.36
CA TYR A 317 21.99 8.02 -23.30
C TYR A 317 21.93 7.08 -22.10
N LEU A 318 20.71 6.73 -21.65
CA LEU A 318 20.50 5.87 -20.50
C LEU A 318 21.03 4.45 -20.70
N MET A 319 20.73 3.82 -21.85
CA MET A 319 21.20 2.46 -22.16
C MET A 319 22.73 2.42 -22.26
N ASN A 320 23.35 3.42 -22.89
CA ASN A 320 24.81 3.56 -22.92
C ASN A 320 25.41 3.75 -21.53
N MET A 321 24.79 4.60 -20.70
CA MET A 321 25.28 4.91 -19.35
C MET A 321 25.21 3.69 -18.43
N ARG A 322 24.15 2.87 -18.53
CA ARG A 322 24.00 1.62 -17.78
C ARG A 322 24.78 0.45 -18.37
N GLY A 323 25.16 0.52 -19.65
CA GLY A 323 25.78 -0.60 -20.36
C GLY A 323 24.83 -1.78 -20.57
N GLU A 324 23.51 -1.53 -20.57
CA GLU A 324 22.47 -2.55 -20.66
C GLU A 324 21.79 -2.51 -22.03
N GLY A 325 21.77 -3.65 -22.72
CA GLY A 325 21.13 -3.80 -24.03
C GLY A 325 19.63 -4.10 -23.98
N GLN A 326 19.07 -4.34 -22.79
CA GLN A 326 17.69 -4.75 -22.59
C GLN A 326 17.16 -4.16 -21.28
N LEU A 327 16.10 -3.36 -21.33
CA LEU A 327 15.49 -2.73 -20.15
C LEU A 327 13.96 -2.73 -20.27
N THR A 328 13.28 -2.97 -19.16
CA THR A 328 11.82 -2.84 -19.05
C THR A 328 11.39 -1.38 -18.99
N PHE A 329 10.13 -1.09 -19.34
CA PHE A 329 9.56 0.24 -19.14
C PHE A 329 9.66 0.68 -17.66
N SER A 330 9.46 -0.23 -16.71
CA SER A 330 9.63 0.09 -15.28
C SER A 330 11.07 0.49 -14.92
N GLU A 331 12.09 -0.11 -15.53
CA GLU A 331 13.50 0.25 -15.29
C GLU A 331 13.89 1.56 -15.97
N LEU A 332 13.27 1.88 -17.11
CA LEU A 332 13.48 3.11 -17.87
C LEU A 332 12.72 4.31 -17.27
N TRP A 333 11.63 4.06 -16.54
CA TRP A 333 10.69 5.10 -16.16
C TRP A 333 11.29 6.19 -15.27
N SER A 334 12.21 5.84 -14.36
CA SER A 334 12.82 6.83 -13.45
C SER A 334 13.47 7.99 -14.20
N GLU A 335 14.02 7.72 -15.39
CA GLU A 335 14.70 8.71 -16.22
C GLU A 335 13.80 9.26 -17.33
N LEU A 336 12.96 8.39 -17.92
CA LEU A 336 12.15 8.76 -19.08
C LEU A 336 10.80 9.38 -18.72
N ALA A 337 10.36 9.34 -17.46
CA ALA A 337 9.12 9.98 -17.04
C ALA A 337 9.14 11.49 -17.33
N MET A 338 10.24 12.18 -17.04
CA MET A 338 10.38 13.63 -17.27
C MET A 338 10.30 14.04 -18.74
N PRO A 339 11.14 13.51 -19.65
CA PRO A 339 11.04 13.87 -21.06
C PRO A 339 9.71 13.39 -21.68
N SER A 340 9.06 12.37 -21.11
CA SER A 340 7.73 11.90 -21.56
C SER A 340 6.56 12.68 -20.94
N GLY A 341 6.83 13.73 -20.15
CA GLY A 341 5.79 14.54 -19.49
C GLY A 341 4.90 13.74 -18.54
N GLY A 342 5.42 12.64 -17.98
CA GLY A 342 4.70 11.71 -17.10
C GLY A 342 3.75 10.75 -17.80
N SER A 343 3.72 10.69 -19.13
CA SER A 343 2.80 9.82 -19.88
C SER A 343 3.49 8.56 -20.40
N LEU A 344 3.03 7.40 -19.93
CA LEU A 344 3.52 6.10 -20.40
C LEU A 344 3.14 5.88 -21.88
N GLY A 345 1.96 6.32 -22.29
CA GLY A 345 1.54 6.33 -23.70
C GLY A 345 2.40 7.23 -24.60
N VAL A 346 2.88 8.39 -24.12
CA VAL A 346 3.83 9.21 -24.89
C VAL A 346 5.19 8.53 -25.00
N LEU A 347 5.69 7.94 -23.91
CA LEU A 347 6.92 7.15 -23.95
C LEU A 347 6.79 6.03 -24.98
N GLU A 348 5.73 5.24 -24.89
CA GLU A 348 5.44 4.16 -25.83
C GLU A 348 5.41 4.66 -27.28
N LYS A 349 4.67 5.74 -27.55
CA LYS A 349 4.59 6.35 -28.88
C LYS A 349 5.96 6.81 -29.38
N ALA A 350 6.76 7.47 -28.54
CA ALA A 350 8.08 7.95 -28.91
C ALA A 350 9.03 6.80 -29.25
N LEU A 351 8.92 5.66 -28.56
CA LEU A 351 9.73 4.48 -28.82
C LEU A 351 9.25 3.64 -30.01
N MET A 352 7.95 3.70 -30.33
CA MET A 352 7.33 3.01 -31.47
C MET A 352 7.38 3.79 -32.78
N GLU A 353 7.54 5.11 -32.74
CA GLU A 353 7.70 5.93 -33.95
C GLU A 353 8.99 5.49 -34.65
N ALA A 354 8.81 4.76 -35.76
CA ALA A 354 9.87 4.04 -36.45
C ALA A 354 11.08 4.95 -36.70
N GLY A 355 12.25 4.53 -36.22
CA GLY A 355 13.53 5.07 -36.70
C GLY A 355 13.72 4.90 -38.21
N ASP A 356 12.85 4.12 -38.88
CA ASP A 356 12.96 3.76 -40.30
C ASP A 356 12.39 4.81 -41.28
N GLN A 357 11.81 5.94 -40.82
CA GLN A 357 11.27 6.98 -41.72
C GLN A 357 12.17 8.21 -41.93
N LEU A 358 13.34 8.26 -41.29
CA LEU A 358 14.33 9.32 -41.51
C LEU A 358 15.63 8.70 -42.03
N GLU A 359 15.95 8.93 -43.30
CA GLU A 359 17.26 8.56 -43.86
C GLU A 359 18.38 9.16 -42.99
N GLY A 360 19.16 8.30 -42.34
CA GLY A 360 20.28 8.68 -41.47
C GLY A 360 19.96 8.80 -39.97
N ASP A 361 18.74 8.49 -39.53
CA ASP A 361 18.43 8.42 -38.10
C ASP A 361 18.82 7.05 -37.50
N THR A 362 19.96 7.00 -36.81
CA THR A 362 20.39 5.81 -36.06
C THR A 362 19.69 5.69 -34.70
N LEU A 363 18.89 6.68 -34.29
CA LEU A 363 18.08 6.65 -33.07
C LEU A 363 16.84 5.78 -33.32
N GLY A 364 16.90 4.51 -32.92
CA GLY A 364 15.81 3.57 -33.16
C GLY A 364 16.26 2.14 -33.46
N GLN A 365 17.52 1.80 -33.21
CA GLN A 365 18.02 0.44 -33.30
C GLN A 365 17.50 -0.44 -32.15
N TRP A 366 16.24 -0.35 -31.73
CA TRP A 366 15.66 -1.24 -30.71
C TRP A 366 14.34 -1.85 -31.18
N SER A 367 13.91 -2.88 -30.45
CA SER A 367 12.57 -3.47 -30.54
C SER A 367 11.89 -3.40 -29.18
N ILE A 368 10.56 -3.29 -29.18
CA ILE A 368 9.76 -3.43 -27.97
C ILE A 368 9.14 -4.83 -27.97
N MET A 369 9.55 -5.67 -27.03
CA MET A 369 8.99 -7.00 -26.84
C MET A 369 7.68 -6.92 -26.05
N PRO A 370 6.77 -7.90 -26.21
CA PRO A 370 5.58 -8.01 -25.37
C PRO A 370 5.95 -8.10 -23.88
N PRO A 371 5.01 -7.78 -22.98
CA PRO A 371 5.25 -7.86 -21.55
C PRO A 371 5.64 -9.28 -21.13
N ARG A 372 6.62 -9.38 -20.23
CA ARG A 372 7.03 -10.68 -19.66
C ARG A 372 5.89 -11.37 -18.91
N ASN A 373 5.02 -10.58 -18.27
CA ASN A 373 3.82 -11.06 -17.60
C ASN A 373 2.56 -10.41 -18.21
N PRO A 374 1.93 -11.03 -19.23
CA PRO A 374 0.72 -10.48 -19.84
C PRO A 374 -0.50 -10.50 -18.91
N ASN A 375 -0.44 -11.25 -17.80
CA ASN A 375 -1.52 -11.37 -16.82
C ASN A 375 -1.31 -10.47 -15.59
N ALA A 376 -0.52 -9.40 -15.72
CA ALA A 376 -0.36 -8.43 -14.65
C ALA A 376 -1.71 -7.79 -14.30
N TYR A 377 -1.99 -7.61 -13.01
CA TYR A 377 -3.20 -6.94 -12.50
C TYR A 377 -3.19 -5.42 -12.71
N THR A 378 -2.08 -4.89 -13.21
CA THR A 378 -1.83 -3.47 -13.51
C THR A 378 -1.49 -3.34 -14.97
N ASP A 379 -1.52 -2.11 -15.50
CA ASP A 379 -1.17 -1.84 -16.89
C ASP A 379 0.05 -2.64 -17.40
N PRO A 380 -0.12 -3.56 -18.37
CA PRO A 380 0.95 -4.46 -18.79
C PRO A 380 2.08 -3.74 -19.53
N ARG A 381 1.92 -2.47 -19.92
CA ARG A 381 2.99 -1.70 -20.57
C ARG A 381 4.22 -1.55 -19.69
N TRP A 382 4.07 -1.58 -18.36
CA TRP A 382 5.18 -1.53 -17.41
C TRP A 382 6.21 -2.66 -17.59
N ASP A 383 5.75 -3.84 -18.03
CA ASP A 383 6.57 -5.05 -18.18
C ASP A 383 7.12 -5.24 -19.61
N ARG A 384 6.84 -4.31 -20.52
CA ARG A 384 7.39 -4.36 -21.89
C ARG A 384 8.89 -4.12 -21.85
N VAL A 385 9.63 -4.85 -22.69
CA VAL A 385 11.09 -4.80 -22.74
C VAL A 385 11.54 -4.08 -24.00
N VAL A 386 12.33 -3.03 -23.84
CA VAL A 386 13.07 -2.37 -24.91
C VAL A 386 14.42 -3.09 -25.06
N VAL A 387 14.68 -3.61 -26.25
CA VAL A 387 15.90 -4.39 -26.57
C VAL A 387 16.64 -3.71 -27.71
N TRP A 388 17.91 -3.35 -27.52
CA TRP A 388 18.76 -2.93 -28.63
C TRP A 388 18.90 -4.07 -29.63
N ARG A 389 18.75 -3.77 -30.93
CA ARG A 389 18.82 -4.71 -32.05
C ARG A 389 20.12 -5.49 -32.06
N GLU A 390 21.24 -4.88 -31.68
CA GLU A 390 22.54 -5.57 -31.56
C GLU A 390 22.55 -6.67 -30.48
N PHE A 391 21.66 -6.59 -29.50
CA PHE A 391 21.48 -7.57 -28.42
C PHE A 391 20.28 -8.50 -28.66
N GLN A 392 19.57 -8.37 -29.79
CA GLN A 392 18.62 -9.39 -30.19
C GLN A 392 19.42 -10.63 -30.58
N LEU A 393 19.32 -11.68 -29.76
CA LEU A 393 19.81 -13.01 -30.17
C LEU A 393 19.10 -13.37 -31.47
N ALA A 394 19.86 -13.72 -32.50
CA ALA A 394 19.30 -14.31 -33.70
C ALA A 394 18.44 -15.49 -33.25
N GLN A 395 17.17 -15.52 -33.65
CA GLN A 395 16.43 -16.76 -33.49
C GLN A 395 17.21 -17.83 -34.26
N PRO A 396 17.50 -18.99 -33.65
CA PRO A 396 18.07 -20.08 -34.43
C PRO A 396 17.10 -20.30 -35.59
N ASP A 397 17.60 -20.21 -36.82
CA ASP A 397 16.82 -20.57 -38.00
C ASP A 397 16.28 -21.98 -37.73
N GLU A 398 14.95 -22.15 -37.63
CA GLU A 398 14.34 -23.48 -37.52
C GLU A 398 14.76 -24.40 -38.69
N ASP A 399 15.25 -23.80 -39.78
CA ASP A 399 15.77 -24.46 -40.98
C ASP A 399 17.27 -24.84 -40.91
N GLN A 400 18.00 -24.54 -39.82
CA GLN A 400 19.41 -24.91 -39.65
C GLN A 400 19.67 -26.00 -38.60
N TYR A 401 18.62 -26.70 -38.14
CA TYR A 401 18.82 -28.02 -37.54
C TYR A 401 19.09 -29.02 -38.67
N GLU A 402 20.31 -29.03 -39.21
CA GLU A 402 20.82 -30.25 -39.81
C GLU A 402 20.91 -31.27 -38.69
N GLU A 403 19.96 -32.20 -38.66
CA GLU A 403 20.03 -33.43 -37.90
C GLU A 403 21.33 -34.13 -38.33
N TYR A 404 22.39 -33.94 -37.54
CA TYR A 404 23.63 -34.71 -37.67
C TYR A 404 23.30 -36.15 -37.27
N GLU A 405 22.67 -36.92 -38.17
CA GLU A 405 22.71 -38.38 -38.17
C GLU A 405 24.13 -38.83 -38.59
N GLY A 406 25.12 -38.48 -37.77
CA GLY A 406 26.45 -39.04 -37.85
C GLY A 406 26.50 -40.29 -36.99
N GLU A 407 26.28 -41.46 -37.59
CA GLU A 407 26.65 -42.75 -37.00
C GLU A 407 28.18 -42.80 -36.78
N GLY A 408 28.64 -42.21 -35.67
CA GLY A 408 30.04 -42.23 -35.24
C GLY A 408 30.16 -43.04 -33.95
N GLN A 409 30.62 -44.28 -34.07
CA GLN A 409 30.92 -45.17 -32.95
C GLN A 409 31.82 -44.48 -31.91
N TYR A 410 31.34 -44.36 -30.67
CA TYR A 410 32.18 -43.97 -29.54
C TYR A 410 33.09 -45.15 -29.17
N GLU A 411 34.26 -45.22 -29.79
CA GLU A 411 35.34 -46.10 -29.34
C GLU A 411 36.06 -45.40 -28.18
N TYR A 412 35.98 -45.98 -26.98
CA TYR A 412 36.78 -45.55 -25.83
C TYR A 412 38.25 -45.91 -26.08
N GLY A 413 38.94 -45.03 -26.80
CA GLY A 413 40.39 -45.09 -27.04
C GLY A 413 41.18 -44.47 -25.90
N SER A 414 41.98 -45.30 -25.25
CA SER A 414 42.98 -44.98 -24.23
C SER A 414 44.05 -43.99 -24.71
N GLY A 415 44.36 -43.00 -23.89
CA GLY A 415 45.70 -42.39 -23.68
C GLY A 415 46.35 -41.66 -24.84
N ASP A 416 46.57 -40.35 -24.69
CA ASP A 416 47.93 -39.81 -24.52
C ASP A 416 47.85 -38.33 -24.06
N GLU A 417 48.61 -38.03 -23.01
CA GLU A 417 48.84 -36.68 -22.51
C GLU A 417 49.50 -35.83 -23.60
N VAL A 418 48.91 -34.69 -23.93
CA VAL A 418 49.60 -33.65 -24.70
C VAL A 418 49.74 -32.44 -23.81
N GLU A 419 50.98 -32.23 -23.38
CA GLU A 419 51.47 -31.09 -22.61
C GLU A 419 51.17 -29.78 -23.35
N TYR A 420 50.55 -28.82 -22.65
CA TYR A 420 50.59 -27.42 -23.04
C TYR A 420 51.58 -26.70 -22.11
N GLU A 421 52.67 -26.22 -22.70
CA GLU A 421 53.70 -25.40 -22.07
C GLU A 421 53.07 -24.12 -21.51
N GLY A 422 53.15 -23.93 -20.19
CA GLY A 422 52.78 -22.71 -19.51
C GLY A 422 54.00 -21.82 -19.33
N ASP A 423 53.94 -20.62 -19.91
CA ASP A 423 54.83 -19.51 -19.52
C ASP A 423 54.21 -18.75 -18.35
N GLU A 424 55.02 -18.63 -17.30
CA GLU A 424 54.76 -18.01 -16.01
C GLU A 424 54.71 -16.48 -16.12
N ASP A 425 53.72 -15.84 -15.49
CA ASP A 425 53.94 -14.96 -14.33
C ASP A 425 52.68 -14.16 -13.97
N TYR A 426 52.29 -14.22 -12.69
CA TYR A 426 51.82 -13.13 -11.81
C TYR A 426 51.08 -13.74 -10.61
N ARG A 427 51.86 -14.22 -9.64
CA ARG A 427 51.41 -14.59 -8.29
C ARG A 427 51.35 -13.34 -7.39
N TRP A 428 50.22 -13.13 -6.73
CA TRP A 428 50.11 -12.20 -5.60
C TRP A 428 50.79 -12.79 -4.36
N GLN A 429 51.84 -12.13 -3.87
CA GLN A 429 52.44 -12.41 -2.56
C GLN A 429 51.80 -11.52 -1.49
N VAL A 430 51.29 -12.14 -0.44
CA VAL A 430 50.91 -11.48 0.81
C VAL A 430 52.11 -11.56 1.75
N ASN A 431 52.67 -10.41 2.12
CA ASN A 431 53.60 -10.31 3.24
C ASN A 431 53.09 -9.30 4.26
N GLY A 432 52.93 -9.75 5.50
CA GLY A 432 52.50 -8.94 6.63
C GLY A 432 53.66 -8.26 7.36
N SER A 433 53.38 -7.10 7.94
CA SER A 433 54.09 -6.56 9.10
C SER A 433 53.23 -5.54 9.86
N THR A 434 52.75 -5.99 11.02
CA THR A 434 52.47 -5.36 12.34
C THR A 434 52.52 -3.83 12.57
N HIS A 435 51.50 -3.36 13.34
CA HIS A 435 51.44 -2.26 14.34
C HIS A 435 51.50 -0.78 13.84
N GLU A 436 50.72 0.22 14.28
CA GLU A 436 49.75 0.46 15.38
C GLU A 436 48.69 1.53 14.97
N PRO A 437 47.55 1.65 15.67
CA PRO A 437 46.50 2.61 15.34
C PRO A 437 46.84 4.03 15.83
N ILE A 438 46.82 5.00 14.93
CA ILE A 438 46.82 6.42 15.28
C ILE A 438 45.36 6.82 15.51
N VAL A 439 45.03 7.12 16.76
CA VAL A 439 43.81 7.81 17.19
C VAL A 439 44.07 9.31 17.22
N ASN A 440 43.20 10.07 16.56
CA ASN A 440 42.94 11.47 16.90
C ASN A 440 41.54 11.89 16.41
N GLU A 441 40.59 11.74 17.34
CA GLU A 441 39.58 12.74 17.74
C GLU A 441 38.96 13.60 16.64
N TRP A 442 37.84 13.17 16.05
CA TRP A 442 36.64 13.99 15.71
C TRP A 442 35.43 13.10 15.36
N SER A 443 35.28 11.97 16.05
CA SER A 443 34.10 11.11 15.94
C SER A 443 33.47 10.94 17.31
N THR A 444 32.73 11.95 17.74
CA THR A 444 31.50 11.67 18.48
C THR A 444 30.63 10.81 17.56
N PRO A 445 30.11 9.65 17.99
CA PRO A 445 29.04 9.02 17.26
C PRO A 445 27.88 10.02 17.29
N VAL A 446 27.64 10.69 16.18
CA VAL A 446 26.32 11.23 15.92
C VAL A 446 25.43 9.99 15.92
N THR A 447 24.63 9.87 16.98
CA THR A 447 23.47 8.99 17.00
C THR A 447 22.68 9.27 15.73
N ALA A 448 22.89 8.43 14.72
CA ALA A 448 22.05 8.36 13.54
C ALA A 448 20.68 7.96 14.06
N ASN A 449 19.85 8.97 14.26
CA ASN A 449 18.45 8.80 14.61
C ASN A 449 17.75 8.31 13.35
N THR A 450 17.85 7.01 13.08
CA THR A 450 17.08 6.32 12.06
C THR A 450 15.66 6.15 12.59
N GLY A 451 14.86 7.21 12.51
CA GLY A 451 13.43 7.16 12.71
C GLY A 451 12.76 6.58 11.46
N TRP A 452 12.75 5.26 11.36
CA TRP A 452 11.93 4.48 10.43
C TRP A 452 11.44 3.24 11.18
N GLY A 453 10.15 3.20 11.49
CA GLY A 453 9.40 1.96 11.75
C GLY A 453 9.96 1.02 12.82
N ALA A 454 10.31 1.53 13.99
CA ALA A 454 10.46 0.68 15.16
C ALA A 454 9.07 0.39 15.76
N ASP A 455 8.23 -0.32 15.00
CA ASP A 455 7.38 -1.30 15.65
C ASP A 455 8.34 -2.33 16.23
N SER A 456 8.22 -2.57 17.52
CA SER A 456 9.13 -3.44 18.23
C SER A 456 9.13 -4.83 17.59
N ASP A 457 10.30 -5.25 17.08
CA ASP A 457 10.69 -6.65 16.98
C ASP A 457 10.83 -7.25 18.40
N ASP A 458 9.81 -7.08 19.24
CA ASP A 458 9.75 -7.69 20.55
C ASP A 458 9.18 -9.11 20.39
N PRO A 459 9.97 -10.18 20.61
CA PRO A 459 9.43 -11.53 20.73
C PRO A 459 8.44 -11.68 21.89
N GLU A 460 8.33 -10.68 22.78
CA GLU A 460 7.29 -10.55 23.81
C GLU A 460 6.04 -9.75 23.38
N SER A 461 5.89 -9.32 22.12
CA SER A 461 4.63 -8.74 21.60
C SER A 461 3.53 -9.81 21.65
N ARG A 462 2.96 -9.95 22.83
CA ARG A 462 1.83 -10.80 23.16
C ARG A 462 0.65 -9.91 22.83
N TRP A 463 -0.17 -10.33 21.88
CA TRP A 463 -1.38 -9.64 21.44
C TRP A 463 -1.21 -8.55 20.40
N GLY A 464 -0.29 -8.70 19.43
CA GLY A 464 -0.23 -7.79 18.30
C GLY A 464 -0.24 -6.33 18.74
N GLU A 465 0.61 -6.02 19.74
CA GLU A 465 0.82 -4.65 20.20
C GLU A 465 1.29 -3.83 19.00
N ALA A 466 0.34 -3.16 18.35
CA ALA A 466 0.63 -1.88 17.76
C ALA A 466 1.02 -0.98 18.93
N THR A 467 2.25 -0.49 18.93
CA THR A 467 2.63 0.59 19.84
C THR A 467 1.96 1.86 19.35
N LEU A 468 0.67 2.03 19.62
CA LEU A 468 -0.07 3.24 19.32
C LEU A 468 -0.95 3.63 20.49
N ASN A 469 -1.12 4.93 20.62
CA ASN A 469 -1.96 5.58 21.63
C ASN A 469 -3.45 5.37 21.28
N GLU A 470 -3.88 4.13 21.09
CA GLU A 470 -5.23 3.69 20.65
C GLU A 470 -6.33 3.95 21.70
N ALA A 471 -5.99 4.56 22.83
CA ALA A 471 -6.89 4.88 23.93
C ALA A 471 -8.00 5.91 23.58
N ALA A 472 -8.01 6.49 22.38
CA ALA A 472 -8.92 7.57 22.00
C ALA A 472 -10.16 7.14 21.19
N ALA A 473 -10.30 5.87 20.79
CA ALA A 473 -11.42 5.46 19.94
C ALA A 473 -12.77 5.39 20.70
N ALA A 474 -12.75 5.34 22.03
CA ALA A 474 -13.93 5.58 22.86
C ALA A 474 -14.55 6.99 22.67
N ALA A 475 -13.83 7.91 22.03
CA ALA A 475 -14.20 9.31 21.92
C ALA A 475 -14.82 9.70 20.57
N ILE A 476 -14.89 8.84 19.53
CA ILE A 476 -15.42 9.23 18.18
C ILE A 476 -16.84 9.81 18.25
N TRP A 477 -17.55 9.53 19.34
CA TRP A 477 -18.96 9.81 19.52
C TRP A 477 -19.26 10.78 20.67
N GLY A 478 -18.33 10.99 21.61
CA GLY A 478 -18.56 11.75 22.85
C GLY A 478 -19.64 11.13 23.76
N PRO A 479 -19.74 11.53 25.04
CA PRO A 479 -20.82 11.09 25.90
C PRO A 479 -22.16 11.68 25.45
N SER A 480 -23.23 10.88 25.49
CA SER A 480 -24.61 11.36 25.48
C SER A 480 -24.80 12.43 26.57
N GLU A 481 -25.37 13.60 26.25
CA GLU A 481 -25.66 14.63 27.25
C GLU A 481 -26.39 14.03 28.46
N PRO A 482 -26.02 14.39 29.70
CA PRO A 482 -26.74 13.91 30.87
C PRO A 482 -28.18 14.42 30.83
N ASP A 483 -29.10 13.48 30.95
CA ASP A 483 -30.55 13.71 31.05
C ASP A 483 -30.82 14.87 32.02
N ARG A 484 -31.52 15.89 31.54
CA ARG A 484 -31.88 17.06 32.34
C ARG A 484 -32.75 16.59 33.49
N THR A 485 -32.12 16.40 34.64
CA THR A 485 -32.78 16.20 35.92
C THR A 485 -33.86 17.27 36.10
N THR A 486 -35.13 16.87 35.94
CA THR A 486 -36.27 17.65 36.38
C THR A 486 -36.17 17.75 37.89
N SER A 487 -35.73 18.91 38.39
CA SER A 487 -35.81 19.21 39.81
C SER A 487 -37.29 19.30 40.19
N ARG A 488 -37.71 18.42 41.09
CA ARG A 488 -38.91 18.63 41.89
C ARG A 488 -38.55 19.61 43.00
N HIS A 489 -39.19 20.77 42.98
CA HIS A 489 -39.61 21.46 44.19
C HIS A 489 -41.06 21.89 44.05
#